data_AF-A0A6P0U4S0-F1
#
_entry.id   AF-A0A6P0U4S0-F1
#
_cell.length_a   1.000
_cell.length_b   1.000
_cell.length_c   1.000
_cell.angle_alpha   90.00
_cell.angle_beta   90.00
_cell.angle_gamma   90.00
#
_symmetry.space_group_name_H-M   'P 1'
#
loop_
_entity.id
_entity.type
_entity.pdbx_description
1 polymer ?
#
loop_
_entity_poly.entity_id
_entity_poly.type
_entity_poly.pdbx_seq_one_letter_code
_entity_poly.pdbx_strand_id
1 'polypeptide(L)'
;ETWENLINIYQGNPRWIEFTATMIQEFFDSSVAKFLQWEKVILSESLVSELEKNFPRITHNEQTIIIQLAQENQPVTLHQIDKILELSTSDLLNSIQSLKRRLLLDIKQEDKATYFSLNPVLKQYVMWKEEGK
;
A
#
# COMPACT_ATOMS: atom_id res chain seq x y z
N GLU A 1 16.35 -15.06 2.59
CA GLU A 1 15.31 -14.99 1.56
C GLU A 1 13.86 -14.95 2.08
N THR A 2 13.36 -15.87 2.93
CA THR A 2 11.93 -15.81 3.37
C THR A 2 11.57 -14.58 4.20
N TRP A 3 12.40 -14.19 5.16
CA TRP A 3 12.19 -12.98 5.95
C TRP A 3 12.31 -11.69 5.14
N GLU A 4 13.23 -11.65 4.16
CA GLU A 4 13.36 -10.51 3.25
C GLU A 4 12.11 -10.35 2.38
N ASN A 5 11.54 -11.45 1.89
CA ASN A 5 10.28 -11.40 1.16
C ASN A 5 9.14 -10.85 2.02
N LEU A 6 9.03 -11.28 3.28
CA LEU A 6 8.04 -10.75 4.22
C LEU A 6 8.25 -9.25 4.46
N ILE A 7 9.49 -8.82 4.71
CA ILE A 7 9.83 -7.40 4.91
C ILE A 7 9.47 -6.58 3.66
N ASN A 8 9.74 -7.10 2.47
CA ASN A 8 9.44 -6.43 1.20
C ASN A 8 7.92 -6.32 0.95
N ILE A 9 7.13 -7.35 1.29
CA ILE A 9 5.67 -7.32 1.18
C ILE A 9 5.09 -6.19 2.03
N TYR A 10 5.53 -6.09 3.28
CA TYR A 10 5.07 -5.08 4.23
C TYR A 10 5.89 -3.78 4.19
N GLN A 11 6.74 -3.62 3.17
CA GLN A 11 7.55 -2.42 2.90
C GLN A 11 8.35 -1.92 4.11
N GLY A 12 8.85 -2.85 4.93
CA GLY A 12 9.64 -2.53 6.11
C GLY A 12 8.88 -1.84 7.25
N ASN A 13 7.54 -1.78 7.22
CA ASN A 13 6.76 -1.23 8.31
C ASN A 13 6.81 -2.17 9.54
N PRO A 14 7.46 -1.79 10.65
CA PRO A 14 7.70 -2.70 11.76
C PRO A 14 6.40 -3.20 12.41
N ARG A 15 5.37 -2.34 12.49
CA ARG A 15 4.11 -2.69 13.15
C ARG A 15 3.28 -3.65 12.31
N TRP A 16 3.28 -3.48 10.99
CA TRP A 16 2.59 -4.43 10.10
C TRP A 16 3.29 -5.79 10.09
N ILE A 17 4.63 -5.79 10.12
CA ILE A 17 5.43 -7.00 10.27
C ILE A 17 5.15 -7.66 11.63
N GLU A 18 5.04 -6.89 12.72
CA GLU A 18 4.68 -7.41 14.04
C GLU A 18 3.32 -8.10 14.04
N PHE A 19 2.27 -7.45 13.51
CA PHE A 19 0.95 -8.07 13.40
C PHE A 19 0.96 -9.35 12.58
N THR A 20 1.75 -9.38 11.51
CA THR A 20 1.90 -10.55 10.65
C THR A 20 2.70 -11.65 11.35
N ALA A 21 3.73 -11.30 12.11
CA ALA A 21 4.54 -12.24 12.87
C ALA A 21 3.71 -12.97 13.94
N THR A 22 2.79 -12.26 14.62
CA THR A 22 1.83 -12.88 15.55
C THR A 22 0.95 -13.91 14.84
N MET A 23 0.38 -13.54 13.69
CA MET A 23 -0.40 -14.48 12.87
C MET A 23 0.41 -15.70 12.40
N ILE A 24 1.67 -15.50 12.01
CA ILE A 24 2.59 -16.59 11.61
C ILE A 24 2.82 -17.57 12.77
N GLN A 25 2.99 -17.07 13.98
CA GLN A 25 3.16 -17.92 15.16
C GLN A 25 1.89 -18.72 15.48
N GLU A 26 0.73 -18.07 15.40
CA GLU A 26 -0.57 -18.67 15.76
C GLU A 26 -1.06 -19.73 14.76
N PHE A 27 -0.87 -19.48 13.45
CA PHE A 27 -1.56 -20.25 12.40
C PHE A 27 -0.63 -20.99 11.43
N PHE A 28 0.68 -20.70 11.45
CA PHE A 28 1.62 -21.21 10.44
C PHE A 28 2.81 -21.98 11.04
N ASP A 29 2.67 -22.52 12.25
CA ASP A 29 3.74 -23.24 12.97
C ASP A 29 5.03 -22.42 13.08
N SER A 30 4.90 -21.10 13.26
CA SER A 30 6.03 -20.15 13.24
C SER A 30 6.86 -20.16 11.94
N SER A 31 6.30 -20.68 10.84
CA SER A 31 6.98 -20.78 9.55
C SER A 31 6.56 -19.67 8.59
N VAL A 32 7.46 -18.70 8.38
CA VAL A 32 7.30 -17.67 7.35
C VAL A 32 7.15 -18.29 5.96
N ALA A 33 7.84 -19.41 5.69
CA ALA A 33 7.73 -20.10 4.41
C ALA A 33 6.31 -20.62 4.15
N LYS A 34 5.63 -21.17 5.17
CA LYS A 34 4.25 -21.63 5.05
C LYS A 34 3.29 -20.45 4.82
N PHE A 35 3.49 -19.35 5.55
CA PHE A 35 2.72 -18.14 5.37
C PHE A 35 2.85 -17.58 3.93
N LEU A 36 4.08 -17.52 3.40
CA LEU A 36 4.34 -17.01 2.05
C LEU A 36 3.81 -17.89 0.90
N GLN A 37 3.25 -19.07 1.18
CA GLN A 37 2.54 -19.86 0.16
C GLN A 37 1.16 -19.29 -0.18
N TRP A 38 0.62 -18.41 0.66
CA TRP A 38 -0.68 -17.77 0.48
C TRP A 38 -0.55 -16.47 -0.33
N GLU A 39 -1.64 -15.70 -0.44
CA GLU A 39 -1.67 -14.42 -1.16
C GLU A 39 -0.50 -13.49 -0.78
N LYS A 40 -0.11 -12.61 -1.70
CA LYS A 40 1.06 -11.73 -1.52
C LYS A 40 0.96 -10.81 -0.31
N VAL A 41 -0.24 -10.40 0.09
CA VAL A 41 -0.49 -9.57 1.26
C VAL A 41 -1.69 -10.15 1.98
N ILE A 42 -1.51 -10.52 3.24
CA ILE A 42 -2.62 -10.90 4.12
C ILE A 42 -2.91 -9.72 5.07
N LEU A 43 -4.18 -9.32 5.12
CA LEU A 43 -4.68 -8.29 6.02
C LEU A 43 -5.21 -8.96 7.29
N SER A 44 -4.42 -8.93 8.37
CA SER A 44 -4.89 -9.35 9.69
C SER A 44 -5.91 -8.37 10.27
N GLU A 45 -6.75 -8.82 11.19
CA GLU A 45 -7.71 -7.94 11.88
C GLU A 45 -7.02 -6.73 12.52
N SER A 46 -5.87 -6.96 13.18
CA SER A 46 -5.08 -5.88 13.79
C SER A 46 -4.56 -4.88 12.77
N LEU A 47 -4.11 -5.37 11.60
CA LEU A 47 -3.64 -4.52 10.51
C LEU A 47 -4.79 -3.69 9.92
N VAL A 48 -5.95 -4.31 9.66
CA VAL A 48 -7.16 -3.60 9.19
C VAL A 48 -7.58 -2.55 10.21
N SER A 49 -7.63 -2.89 11.50
CA SER A 49 -7.99 -1.94 12.57
C SER A 49 -7.04 -0.74 12.63
N GLU A 50 -5.74 -0.95 12.40
CA GLU A 50 -4.79 0.13 12.31
C GLU A 50 -5.02 1.01 11.06
N LEU A 51 -5.24 0.38 9.90
CA LEU A 51 -5.47 1.10 8.65
C LEU A 51 -6.76 1.93 8.74
N GLU A 52 -7.86 1.39 9.26
CA GLU A 52 -9.12 2.11 9.47
C GLU A 52 -8.96 3.33 10.40
N LYS A 53 -8.07 3.28 11.39
CA LYS A 53 -7.83 4.44 12.28
C LYS A 53 -7.04 5.56 11.60
N ASN A 54 -6.18 5.21 10.66
CA ASN A 54 -5.24 6.15 10.04
C ASN A 54 -5.71 6.66 8.67
N PHE A 55 -6.41 5.84 7.90
CA PHE A 55 -6.86 6.14 6.54
C PHE A 55 -7.78 7.36 6.46
N PRO A 56 -8.77 7.56 7.36
CA PRO A 56 -9.65 8.74 7.33
C PRO A 56 -8.93 10.08 7.59
N ARG A 57 -7.69 10.07 8.08
CA ARG A 57 -6.87 11.28 8.33
C ARG A 57 -6.13 11.78 7.09
N ILE A 58 -6.37 11.13 5.96
CA ILE A 58 -5.84 11.48 4.64
C ILE A 58 -6.85 12.41 3.97
N THR A 59 -6.38 13.47 3.32
CA THR A 59 -7.23 14.46 2.64
C THR A 59 -8.02 13.85 1.49
N HIS A 60 -9.08 14.52 1.03
CA HIS A 60 -9.88 14.03 -0.08
C HIS A 60 -9.05 13.77 -1.34
N ASN A 61 -8.16 14.69 -1.72
CA ASN A 61 -7.31 14.53 -2.91
C ASN A 61 -6.36 13.34 -2.79
N GLU A 62 -5.76 13.15 -1.61
CA GLU A 62 -4.90 11.99 -1.35
C GLU A 62 -5.70 10.67 -1.39
N GLN A 63 -6.93 10.64 -0.85
CA GLN A 63 -7.81 9.47 -0.94
C GLN A 63 -8.16 9.14 -2.39
N THR A 64 -8.50 10.14 -3.20
CA THR A 64 -8.78 9.95 -4.63
C THR A 64 -7.58 9.38 -5.37
N ILE A 65 -6.36 9.88 -5.11
CA ILE A 65 -5.12 9.33 -5.66
C ILE A 65 -4.93 7.88 -5.22
N ILE A 66 -5.12 7.57 -3.94
CA ILE A 66 -4.98 6.21 -3.42
C ILE A 66 -5.95 5.25 -4.13
N ILE A 67 -7.23 5.62 -4.23
CA ILE A 67 -8.26 4.79 -4.87
C ILE A 67 -7.90 4.56 -6.34
N GLN A 68 -7.49 5.60 -7.07
CA GLN A 68 -7.05 5.46 -8.45
C GLN A 68 -5.86 4.50 -8.57
N LEU A 69 -4.81 4.70 -7.78
CA LEU A 69 -3.62 3.85 -7.82
C LEU A 69 -3.88 2.41 -7.38
N ALA A 70 -4.89 2.16 -6.54
CA ALA A 70 -5.27 0.81 -6.14
C ALA A 70 -5.83 0.00 -7.33
N GLN A 71 -6.53 0.66 -8.26
CA GLN A 71 -7.09 0.04 -9.46
C GLN A 71 -6.03 -0.24 -10.53
N GLU A 72 -4.89 0.46 -10.51
CA GLU A 72 -3.81 0.29 -11.48
C GLU A 72 -3.03 -1.01 -11.24
N ASN A 73 -2.91 -1.85 -12.28
CA ASN A 73 -2.14 -3.09 -12.22
C ASN A 73 -0.63 -2.88 -12.42
N GLN A 74 -0.24 -1.75 -12.98
CA GLN A 74 1.14 -1.37 -13.23
C GLN A 74 1.45 -0.01 -12.61
N PRO A 75 2.71 0.28 -12.24
CA PRO A 75 3.11 1.61 -11.82
C PRO A 75 2.78 2.67 -12.89
N VAL A 76 2.31 3.84 -12.47
CA VAL A 76 1.89 4.92 -13.37
C VAL A 76 2.74 6.17 -13.20
N THR A 77 2.85 6.97 -14.25
CA THR A 77 3.56 8.26 -14.23
C THR A 77 2.69 9.37 -13.64
N LEU A 78 3.34 10.45 -13.19
CA LEU A 78 2.61 11.63 -12.69
C LEU A 78 1.62 12.19 -13.73
N HIS A 79 2.01 12.20 -15.01
CA HIS A 79 1.15 12.66 -16.10
C HIS A 79 -0.10 11.78 -16.28
N GLN A 80 0.02 10.47 -16.06
CA GLN A 80 -1.16 9.58 -16.12
C GLN A 80 -2.12 9.87 -14.97
N ILE A 81 -1.60 10.13 -13.76
CA ILE A 81 -2.43 10.50 -12.60
C ILE A 81 -3.16 11.83 -12.87
N ASP A 82 -2.43 12.83 -13.35
CA ASP A 82 -2.96 14.17 -13.69
C ASP A 82 -4.12 14.10 -14.69
N LYS A 83 -3.95 13.30 -15.75
CA LYS A 83 -4.95 13.11 -16.80
C LYS A 83 -6.25 12.48 -16.30
N ILE A 84 -6.21 11.66 -15.24
CA ILE A 84 -7.38 10.93 -14.74
C ILE A 84 -8.11 11.74 -13.67
N LEU A 85 -7.37 12.42 -12.79
CA LEU A 85 -7.95 13.04 -11.60
C LEU A 85 -8.30 14.52 -11.76
N GLU A 86 -7.85 15.17 -12.84
CA GLU A 86 -8.14 16.59 -13.16
C GLU A 86 -7.91 17.55 -11.98
N LEU A 87 -6.96 17.22 -11.10
CA LEU A 87 -6.61 18.05 -9.95
C LEU A 87 -5.81 19.28 -10.39
N SER A 88 -5.80 20.33 -9.57
CA SER A 88 -4.82 21.40 -9.78
C SER A 88 -3.41 20.84 -9.62
N THR A 89 -2.44 21.36 -10.38
CA THR A 89 -1.04 20.90 -10.29
C THR A 89 -0.50 20.99 -8.87
N SER A 90 -0.87 22.05 -8.12
CA SER A 90 -0.48 22.21 -6.72
C SER A 90 -1.06 21.10 -5.84
N ASP A 91 -2.35 20.80 -6.00
CA ASP A 91 -3.01 19.77 -5.20
C ASP A 91 -2.47 18.37 -5.49
N LEU A 92 -2.23 18.05 -6.76
CA LEU A 92 -1.63 16.78 -7.16
C LEU A 92 -0.24 16.61 -6.54
N LEU A 93 0.65 17.60 -6.72
CA LEU A 93 2.02 17.52 -6.22
C LEU A 93 2.08 17.47 -4.69
N ASN A 94 1.29 18.28 -3.99
CA ASN A 94 1.23 18.27 -2.53
C ASN A 94 0.69 16.94 -1.99
N SER A 95 -0.32 16.37 -2.65
CA SER A 95 -0.90 15.09 -2.26
C SER A 95 0.09 13.94 -2.47
N ILE A 96 0.74 13.86 -3.63
CA ILE A 96 1.79 12.87 -3.91
C ILE A 96 2.95 13.01 -2.91
N GLN A 97 3.38 14.23 -2.60
CA GLN A 97 4.44 14.48 -1.64
C GLN A 97 4.04 14.03 -0.23
N SER A 98 2.81 14.33 0.21
CA SER A 98 2.30 13.91 1.52
C SER A 98 2.21 12.38 1.62
N LEU A 99 1.66 11.72 0.60
CA LEU A 99 1.58 10.25 0.54
C LEU A 99 2.97 9.59 0.57
N LYS A 100 3.94 10.14 -0.17
CA LYS A 100 5.34 9.71 -0.11
C LYS A 100 5.92 9.83 1.30
N ARG A 101 5.71 10.97 1.98
CA ARG A 101 6.23 11.19 3.35
C ARG A 101 5.65 10.21 4.36
N ARG A 102 4.43 9.73 4.11
CA ARG A 102 3.75 8.70 4.92
C ARG A 102 4.10 7.27 4.50
N LEU A 103 5.02 7.09 3.54
CA LEU A 103 5.42 5.78 2.99
C LEU A 103 4.26 4.97 2.39
N LEU A 104 3.25 5.68 1.86
CA LEU A 104 2.06 5.07 1.24
C LEU A 104 2.22 4.84 -0.27
N LEU A 105 3.29 5.40 -0.86
CA LEU A 105 3.65 5.20 -2.27
C LEU A 105 5.02 4.56 -2.36
N ASP A 106 5.16 3.64 -3.31
CA ASP A 106 6.44 3.21 -3.86
C ASP A 106 6.74 4.03 -5.12
N ILE A 107 8.01 4.40 -5.30
CA ILE A 107 8.46 5.28 -6.37
C ILE A 107 9.68 4.65 -7.03
N LYS A 108 9.57 4.40 -8.32
CA LYS A 108 10.65 3.82 -9.13
C LYS A 108 11.01 4.74 -10.27
N GLN A 109 12.30 4.81 -10.57
CA GLN A 109 12.82 5.53 -11.74
C GLN A 109 13.27 4.52 -12.77
N GLU A 110 12.69 4.59 -13.96
CA GLU A 110 12.97 3.70 -15.09
C GLU A 110 12.83 4.50 -16.39
N ASP A 111 13.69 4.26 -17.37
CA ASP A 111 13.64 4.90 -18.69
C ASP A 111 13.44 6.43 -18.69
N LYS A 112 14.07 7.12 -17.73
CA LYS A 112 13.99 8.58 -17.51
C LYS A 112 12.60 9.09 -17.07
N ALA A 113 11.70 8.19 -16.68
CA ALA A 113 10.42 8.51 -16.08
C ALA A 113 10.38 8.11 -14.60
N THR A 114 9.51 8.77 -13.84
CA THR A 114 9.20 8.39 -12.47
C THR A 114 7.84 7.73 -12.44
N TYR A 115 7.81 6.52 -11.90
CA TYR A 115 6.63 5.70 -11.74
C TYR A 115 6.24 5.61 -10.28
N PHE A 116 4.94 5.70 -10.04
CA PHE A 116 4.30 5.67 -8.75
C PHE A 116 3.41 4.42 -8.70
N SER A 117 3.53 3.68 -7.60
CA SER A 117 2.60 2.61 -7.28
C SER A 117 2.21 2.73 -5.81
N LEU A 118 1.02 2.25 -5.49
CA LEU A 118 0.57 2.22 -4.10
C LEU A 118 1.36 1.18 -3.30
N ASN A 119 1.57 1.46 -2.01
CA ASN A 119 2.07 0.46 -1.08
C ASN A 119 1.20 -0.83 -1.18
N PRO A 120 1.79 -2.05 -1.29
CA PRO A 120 1.03 -3.28 -1.49
C PRO A 120 -0.04 -3.54 -0.42
N VAL A 121 0.26 -3.22 0.84
CA VAL A 121 -0.67 -3.36 1.97
C VAL A 121 -1.84 -2.39 1.82
N LEU A 122 -1.54 -1.14 1.47
CA LEU A 122 -2.57 -0.13 1.28
C LEU A 122 -3.45 -0.46 0.07
N LYS A 123 -2.85 -0.95 -1.03
CA LYS A 123 -3.59 -1.44 -2.20
C LYS A 123 -4.55 -2.55 -1.82
N GLN A 124 -4.07 -3.56 -1.10
CA GLN A 124 -4.91 -4.67 -0.65
C GLN A 124 -6.06 -4.18 0.24
N TYR A 125 -5.79 -3.23 1.14
CA TYR A 125 -6.81 -2.67 2.03
C TYR A 125 -7.90 -1.89 1.28
N VAL A 126 -7.53 -1.07 0.30
CA VAL A 126 -8.50 -0.35 -0.53
C VAL A 126 -9.36 -1.31 -1.34
N MET A 127 -8.74 -2.32 -1.97
CA MET A 127 -9.46 -3.35 -2.72
C MET A 127 -10.43 -4.13 -1.81
N TRP A 128 -9.98 -4.54 -0.62
CA TRP A 128 -10.82 -5.22 0.37
C TRP A 128 -12.03 -4.38 0.80
N LYS A 129 -11.84 -3.07 1.00
CA LYS A 129 -12.90 -2.13 1.42
C LYS A 129 -13.94 -1.89 0.31
N GLU A 130 -13.49 -1.77 -0.94
CA GLU A 130 -14.38 -1.60 -2.11
C GLU A 130 -15.21 -2.87 -2.40
N GLU A 131 -14.73 -4.06 -2.02
CA GLU A 131 -15.47 -5.32 -2.13
C GLU A 131 -16.63 -5.46 -1.11
N GLY A 132 -16.84 -4.47 -0.23
CA GLY A 132 -17.96 -4.44 0.72
C GLY A 132 -17.84 -5.43 1.88
N LYS A 133 -16.62 -5.82 2.24
CA LYS A 133 -16.32 -6.67 3.41
C LYS A 133 -15.94 -5.84 4.64
#